data_AF-A0A501WSI7-F1
#
_entry.id   AF-A0A501WSI7-F1
#
_cell.length_a   1.000
_cell.length_b   1.000
_cell.length_c   1.000
_cell.angle_alpha   90.00
_cell.angle_beta   90.00
_cell.angle_gamma   90.00
#
_symmetry.space_group_name_H-M   'P 1'
#
loop_
_entity.id
_entity.type
_entity.pdbx_description
1 polymer ?
#
loop_
_entity_poly.entity_id
_entity_poly.type
_entity_poly.pdbx_seq_one_letter_code
_entity_poly.pdbx_strand_id
1 'polypeptide(L)'
;MMEWTALTGLERKPISPYAHFARCLAEPTSGPRHLYPLRKNLGTAAWSEMISMKEFAALFGEFDDEIIDLLPENTINPARLPGRDRRGPPPPGTVFVGIIDDGFAFAHERFRLEQPGEAPLTRFDDLWLQGVPCDGRRDVPLGRRLTGPDIDELLARYRTGAGIDEDALYRDPAVGMIDFGRGGVEDEVQMLALARSHGTAVADAAAGYRPGRPRGRRVRILGVALPPRVTSDTLGVFTEPVVSLAIEHIYAHVEARRAEAIERWGEKVDYPLVINISLALTAGAKDGGSVLDRLIDEITNRRQGRAPVRFVLPAGNHRQWMTHAVLDAPGKVTWRLPPDDLTPSFVEIWGCREKPERPGFSVSLTPPGGGEGAPIPATPFGCVYLLTDGGESLAWAYRDWIGNQACGRERVVLVVPPTAGEGRRAFPGEWCIRVDAEAGIFDAPVNLYVQRDDTLPGGRRRGRQSYFVDPDYVDYDDEGRVVLRDDPGRPGVIRRSGTMNSLATSRAAIVVGGRFRQSRTEVAYGGLAEADITSDAPRWKRVSRLASSERSPWLEGVLAAGSRSGARQPIAGTSIACARVTRKLAKDLLFRYRADWRRWADGSVP
;
A
#
# COMPACT_ATOMS: atom_id res chain seq x y z
N MET A 1 -10.91 18.46 -34.77
CA MET A 1 -10.52 19.14 -33.52
C MET A 1 -10.71 18.12 -32.42
N MET A 2 -9.72 17.93 -31.56
CA MET A 2 -9.83 16.97 -30.47
C MET A 2 -10.72 17.54 -29.38
N GLU A 3 -11.80 16.83 -29.05
CA GLU A 3 -12.83 17.31 -28.12
C GLU A 3 -13.06 16.30 -27.00
N TRP A 4 -13.28 16.84 -25.80
CA TRP A 4 -13.71 16.08 -24.65
C TRP A 4 -15.23 15.98 -24.61
N THR A 5 -15.74 14.75 -24.61
CA THR A 5 -17.18 14.49 -24.45
C THR A 5 -17.45 13.88 -23.08
N ALA A 6 -18.39 14.46 -22.34
CA ALA A 6 -18.85 13.86 -21.08
C ALA A 6 -19.70 12.61 -21.37
N LEU A 7 -19.41 11.50 -20.70
CA LEU A 7 -20.24 10.30 -20.79
C LEU A 7 -21.52 10.51 -19.95
N THR A 8 -22.61 10.94 -20.60
CA THR A 8 -23.92 11.13 -19.95
C THR A 8 -24.68 9.81 -19.83
N GLY A 9 -25.31 9.53 -18.68
CA GLY A 9 -26.12 8.33 -18.44
C GLY A 9 -25.46 7.25 -17.58
N LEU A 10 -24.19 7.45 -17.18
CA LEU A 10 -23.60 6.73 -16.06
C LEU A 10 -24.18 7.34 -14.78
N GLU A 11 -25.17 6.67 -14.18
CA GLU A 11 -25.68 7.06 -12.86
C GLU A 11 -24.51 7.28 -11.89
N ARG A 12 -24.64 8.31 -11.04
CA ARG A 12 -23.75 8.74 -9.94
C ARG A 12 -23.46 7.60 -8.94
N LYS A 13 -22.85 6.50 -9.38
CA LYS A 13 -22.39 5.46 -8.49
C LYS A 13 -20.94 5.76 -8.14
N PRO A 14 -20.58 5.76 -6.85
CA PRO A 14 -19.22 6.01 -6.38
C PRO A 14 -18.35 4.79 -6.71
N ILE A 15 -18.08 4.58 -7.99
CA ILE A 15 -17.11 3.61 -8.47
C ILE A 15 -15.78 4.36 -8.52
N SER A 16 -14.76 3.83 -7.85
CA SER A 16 -13.40 4.39 -7.97
C SER A 16 -13.06 4.53 -9.45
N PRO A 17 -12.53 5.67 -9.91
CA PRO A 17 -12.28 5.92 -11.34
C PRO A 17 -11.47 4.79 -11.97
N TYR A 18 -10.49 4.31 -11.23
CA TYR A 18 -9.63 3.21 -11.64
C TYR A 18 -10.39 1.87 -11.81
N ALA A 19 -11.38 1.57 -10.96
CA ALA A 19 -12.22 0.38 -11.09
C ALA A 19 -13.19 0.48 -12.28
N HIS A 20 -13.67 1.69 -12.59
CA HIS A 20 -14.43 1.96 -13.80
C HIS A 20 -13.56 1.77 -15.06
N PHE A 21 -12.33 2.28 -15.06
CA PHE A 21 -11.41 2.12 -16.18
C PHE A 21 -10.98 0.66 -16.41
N ALA A 22 -10.73 -0.10 -15.34
CA ALA A 22 -10.46 -1.53 -15.46
C ALA A 22 -11.60 -2.28 -16.17
N ARG A 23 -12.86 -1.87 -15.94
CA ARG A 23 -14.03 -2.41 -16.68
C ARG A 23 -14.08 -1.93 -18.12
N CYS A 24 -13.94 -0.63 -18.39
CA CYS A 24 -14.01 -0.08 -19.74
C CYS A 24 -12.89 -0.57 -20.67
N LEU A 25 -11.70 -0.86 -20.13
CA LEU A 25 -10.58 -1.41 -20.88
C LEU A 25 -10.75 -2.91 -21.20
N ALA A 26 -11.58 -3.62 -20.44
CA ALA A 26 -11.85 -5.04 -20.62
C ALA A 26 -12.96 -5.33 -21.64
N GLU A 27 -13.69 -4.33 -22.13
CA GLU A 27 -14.76 -4.49 -23.13
C GLU A 27 -14.27 -4.14 -24.54
N PRO A 28 -14.03 -5.12 -25.42
CA PRO A 28 -13.75 -4.86 -26.81
C PRO A 28 -15.08 -4.68 -27.55
N THR A 29 -15.46 -3.42 -27.82
CA THR A 29 -16.31 -3.03 -28.98
C THR A 29 -17.80 -3.39 -29.03
N SER A 30 -18.50 -3.78 -27.95
CA SER A 30 -19.97 -3.93 -28.02
C SER A 30 -20.71 -3.02 -27.03
N GLY A 31 -21.61 -2.18 -27.55
CA GLY A 31 -22.50 -1.31 -26.77
C GLY A 31 -23.37 -2.05 -25.73
N PRO A 32 -24.13 -1.29 -24.92
CA PRO A 32 -24.61 -1.74 -23.61
C PRO A 32 -25.66 -2.84 -23.75
N ARG A 33 -25.26 -4.10 -23.54
CA ARG A 33 -26.20 -5.19 -23.28
C ARG A 33 -25.71 -6.03 -22.10
N HIS A 34 -26.58 -6.06 -21.09
CA HIS A 34 -26.59 -6.87 -19.86
C HIS A 34 -26.25 -6.13 -18.55
N LEU A 35 -27.11 -5.16 -18.23
CA LEU A 35 -27.32 -4.68 -16.85
C LEU A 35 -28.26 -5.65 -16.13
N TYR A 36 -27.77 -6.36 -15.12
CA TYR A 36 -28.62 -6.98 -14.08
C TYR A 36 -29.16 -5.88 -13.14
N PRO A 37 -30.47 -5.82 -12.85
CA PRO A 37 -31.05 -4.70 -12.11
C PRO A 37 -30.97 -4.95 -10.60
N LEU A 38 -30.39 -4.00 -9.85
CA LEU A 38 -30.52 -3.96 -8.38
C LEU A 38 -31.35 -2.73 -7.98
N ARG A 39 -32.54 -2.99 -7.44
CA ARG A 39 -33.54 -2.03 -6.95
C ARG A 39 -33.19 -1.47 -5.56
N LYS A 40 -33.34 -0.15 -5.45
CA LYS A 40 -33.87 0.71 -4.36
C LYS A 40 -34.01 0.15 -2.92
N ASN A 41 -33.28 0.80 -2.02
CA ASN A 41 -33.74 1.65 -0.89
C ASN A 41 -32.83 1.45 0.32
N LEU A 42 -32.27 2.54 0.85
CA LEU A 42 -32.23 2.93 2.27
C LEU A 42 -31.16 4.02 2.45
N GLY A 43 -31.54 5.10 3.13
CA GLY A 43 -30.63 6.16 3.52
C GLY A 43 -30.23 5.99 4.98
N THR A 44 -28.98 6.32 5.29
CA THR A 44 -28.55 7.28 6.30
C THR A 44 -27.07 7.59 6.06
N ALA A 45 -26.70 8.83 6.35
CA ALA A 45 -25.54 9.52 5.84
C ALA A 45 -24.21 9.10 6.49
N ALA A 46 -23.14 9.32 5.72
CA ALA A 46 -21.73 9.36 6.12
C ALA A 46 -20.92 8.05 6.20
N TRP A 47 -21.20 7.05 5.35
CA TRP A 47 -20.23 5.98 5.01
C TRP A 47 -20.37 5.42 3.58
N SER A 48 -21.24 6.00 2.75
CA SER A 48 -21.63 5.51 1.42
C SER A 48 -20.65 5.83 0.27
N GLU A 49 -19.42 6.25 0.57
CA GLU A 49 -18.41 6.63 -0.45
C GLU A 49 -17.31 5.58 -0.67
N MET A 50 -17.41 4.41 -0.04
CA MET A 50 -16.68 3.22 -0.50
C MET A 50 -17.51 2.55 -1.59
N ILE A 51 -16.86 2.21 -2.72
CA ILE A 51 -17.34 1.27 -3.75
C ILE A 51 -18.32 0.30 -3.09
N SER A 52 -19.56 0.18 -3.59
CA SER A 52 -20.51 -0.74 -2.97
C SER A 52 -19.80 -2.08 -2.82
N MET A 53 -19.68 -2.58 -1.59
CA MET A 53 -18.81 -3.73 -1.32
C MET A 53 -19.24 -4.99 -2.10
N LYS A 54 -20.43 -4.97 -2.72
CA LYS A 54 -20.88 -5.91 -3.76
C LYS A 54 -20.04 -5.88 -5.03
N GLU A 55 -19.63 -4.69 -5.49
CA GLU A 55 -18.71 -4.53 -6.62
C GLU A 55 -17.27 -4.88 -6.25
N PHE A 56 -16.86 -4.61 -5.00
CA PHE A 56 -15.60 -5.11 -4.43
C PHE A 56 -15.58 -6.65 -4.40
N ALA A 57 -16.66 -7.28 -3.92
CA ALA A 57 -16.87 -8.72 -3.89
C ALA A 57 -16.84 -9.38 -5.28
N ALA A 58 -17.50 -8.78 -6.27
CA ALA A 58 -17.55 -9.29 -7.63
C ALA A 58 -16.19 -9.30 -8.36
N LEU A 59 -15.23 -8.46 -7.94
CA LEU A 59 -13.88 -8.39 -8.51
C LEU A 59 -12.94 -9.52 -8.06
N PHE A 60 -13.26 -10.20 -6.96
CA PHE A 60 -12.36 -11.18 -6.33
C PHE A 60 -12.84 -12.65 -6.42
N GLY A 61 -14.03 -12.90 -6.99
CA GLY A 61 -14.58 -14.24 -7.17
C GLY A 61 -15.06 -14.86 -5.84
N GLU A 62 -16.36 -15.17 -5.78
CA GLU A 62 -17.06 -15.80 -4.65
C GLU A 62 -16.98 -15.05 -3.31
N PHE A 63 -17.89 -14.08 -3.15
CA PHE A 63 -18.29 -13.56 -1.85
C PHE A 63 -19.73 -13.99 -1.56
N ASP A 64 -19.99 -14.39 -0.31
CA ASP A 64 -21.31 -14.67 0.20
C ASP A 64 -22.06 -13.32 0.38
N ASP A 65 -23.21 -13.14 -0.27
CA ASP A 65 -23.96 -11.87 -0.34
C ASP A 65 -24.36 -11.30 1.03
N GLU A 66 -24.34 -12.12 2.09
CA GLU A 66 -24.61 -11.73 3.48
C GLU A 66 -23.48 -10.92 4.16
N ILE A 67 -22.26 -10.91 3.62
CA ILE A 67 -21.08 -10.27 4.26
C ILE A 67 -21.00 -8.76 3.97
N ILE A 68 -21.62 -8.29 2.89
CA ILE A 68 -21.67 -6.87 2.52
C ILE A 68 -22.36 -6.00 3.60
N ASP A 69 -23.30 -6.58 4.36
CA ASP A 69 -24.01 -5.88 5.43
C ASP A 69 -23.21 -5.78 6.74
N LEU A 70 -21.96 -6.25 6.78
CA LEU A 70 -21.15 -6.26 8.02
C LEU A 70 -20.23 -5.02 8.19
N LEU A 71 -19.86 -4.23 7.17
CA LEU A 71 -18.98 -3.04 7.32
C LEU A 71 -19.73 -1.72 7.08
N PRO A 72 -19.67 -0.67 7.94
CA PRO A 72 -19.04 -0.51 9.25
C PRO A 72 -20.05 -0.09 10.32
N GLU A 73 -20.62 -1.05 11.04
CA GLU A 73 -20.87 -0.89 12.48
C GLU A 73 -20.32 -2.08 13.31
N ASN A 74 -19.85 -3.20 12.70
CA ASN A 74 -19.53 -4.42 13.49
C ASN A 74 -18.60 -5.49 12.86
N THR A 75 -17.69 -5.15 11.95
CA THR A 75 -17.02 -6.18 11.10
C THR A 75 -15.60 -6.53 11.45
N ILE A 76 -15.18 -6.09 12.62
CA ILE A 76 -14.53 -7.04 13.51
C ILE A 76 -15.37 -7.07 14.76
N ASN A 77 -16.42 -7.88 14.76
CA ASN A 77 -17.14 -8.15 15.99
C ASN A 77 -16.09 -8.73 16.97
N PRO A 78 -15.75 -8.06 18.08
CA PRO A 78 -14.77 -8.57 19.03
C PRO A 78 -15.19 -9.93 19.60
N ALA A 79 -16.50 -10.24 19.57
CA ALA A 79 -17.06 -11.54 19.93
C ALA A 79 -16.92 -12.61 18.83
N ARG A 80 -16.45 -12.25 17.62
CA ARG A 80 -16.08 -13.17 16.52
C ARG A 80 -14.57 -13.30 16.30
N LEU A 81 -13.76 -12.58 17.07
CA LEU A 81 -12.35 -12.98 17.26
C LEU A 81 -12.36 -14.42 17.81
N PRO A 82 -11.37 -15.25 17.44
CA PRO A 82 -11.51 -16.68 17.65
C PRO A 82 -11.63 -16.94 19.15
N GLY A 83 -12.39 -17.97 19.51
CA GLY A 83 -12.43 -18.46 20.89
C GLY A 83 -11.01 -18.63 21.44
N ARG A 84 -10.87 -18.53 22.77
CA ARG A 84 -9.57 -18.54 23.50
C ARG A 84 -8.49 -19.37 22.79
N ASP A 85 -7.36 -18.74 22.48
CA ASP A 85 -6.20 -19.45 21.92
C ASP A 85 -5.81 -20.58 22.88
N ARG A 86 -5.66 -21.80 22.37
CA ARG A 86 -5.29 -22.98 23.16
C ARG A 86 -3.95 -22.80 23.90
N ARG A 87 -3.08 -21.92 23.41
CA ARG A 87 -1.80 -21.56 24.06
C ARG A 87 -1.98 -20.60 25.24
N GLY A 88 -3.18 -20.04 25.41
CA GLY A 88 -3.48 -18.95 26.33
C GLY A 88 -2.85 -17.62 25.88
N PRO A 89 -3.08 -16.53 26.65
CA PRO A 89 -2.54 -15.23 26.28
C PRO A 89 -0.99 -15.25 26.30
N PRO A 90 -0.31 -14.38 25.53
CA PRO A 90 1.15 -14.26 25.57
C PRO A 90 1.64 -13.70 26.91
N PRO A 91 2.80 -14.13 27.45
CA PRO A 91 3.24 -13.68 28.77
C PRO A 91 3.41 -12.14 28.85
N PRO A 92 3.24 -11.52 30.03
CA PRO A 92 3.53 -10.10 30.23
C PRO A 92 4.96 -9.73 29.77
N GLY A 93 5.09 -8.50 29.25
CA GLY A 93 6.32 -8.03 28.61
C GLY A 93 6.56 -8.59 27.20
N THR A 94 5.52 -9.10 26.54
CA THR A 94 5.52 -9.43 25.10
C THR A 94 5.32 -8.17 24.27
N VAL A 95 5.96 -8.10 23.10
CA VAL A 95 5.72 -7.08 22.07
C VAL A 95 5.17 -7.75 20.82
N PHE A 96 4.13 -7.18 20.23
CA PHE A 96 3.61 -7.61 18.93
C PHE A 96 4.25 -6.82 17.79
N VAL A 97 4.56 -7.53 16.71
CA VAL A 97 4.98 -6.95 15.44
C VAL A 97 3.99 -7.37 14.37
N GLY A 98 3.18 -6.41 13.91
CA GLY A 98 2.28 -6.56 12.78
C GLY A 98 3.02 -6.30 11.46
N ILE A 99 2.80 -7.12 10.45
CA ILE A 99 3.38 -6.96 9.11
C ILE A 99 2.27 -7.14 8.08
N ILE A 100 2.08 -6.11 7.25
CA ILE A 100 1.13 -6.10 6.14
C ILE A 100 1.96 -6.06 4.85
N ASP A 101 1.95 -7.17 4.11
CA ASP A 101 2.80 -7.39 2.93
C ASP A 101 2.27 -8.58 2.10
N ASP A 102 3.02 -9.09 1.12
CA ASP A 102 2.68 -10.31 0.36
C ASP A 102 3.44 -11.57 0.82
N GLY A 103 2.90 -12.75 0.49
CA GLY A 103 3.61 -14.04 0.52
C GLY A 103 4.53 -14.32 1.71
N PHE A 104 3.99 -14.62 2.89
CA PHE A 104 4.81 -14.99 4.07
C PHE A 104 5.20 -16.48 4.12
N ALA A 105 6.49 -16.76 4.09
CA ALA A 105 7.02 -18.11 4.34
C ALA A 105 6.95 -18.42 5.85
N PHE A 106 5.74 -18.59 6.40
CA PHE A 106 5.52 -18.65 7.85
C PHE A 106 6.19 -19.86 8.53
N ALA A 107 6.37 -20.96 7.80
CA ALA A 107 7.10 -22.15 8.25
C ALA A 107 8.63 -21.97 8.33
N HIS A 108 9.19 -20.87 7.81
CA HIS A 108 10.62 -20.63 7.79
C HIS A 108 11.23 -20.63 9.20
N GLU A 109 12.41 -21.24 9.38
CA GLU A 109 13.22 -21.27 10.62
C GLU A 109 13.35 -19.91 11.34
N ARG A 110 13.23 -18.80 10.62
CA ARG A 110 13.34 -17.44 11.15
C ARG A 110 12.13 -17.03 11.99
N PHE A 111 11.01 -17.72 11.81
CA PHE A 111 9.72 -17.45 12.43
C PHE A 111 9.28 -18.55 13.39
N ARG A 112 10.16 -19.52 13.69
CA ARG A 112 9.89 -20.61 14.63
C ARG A 112 10.59 -20.43 15.97
N LEU A 113 10.03 -21.05 16.99
CA LEU A 113 10.65 -21.36 18.27
C LEU A 113 11.04 -22.82 18.22
N GLU A 114 12.35 -23.08 18.24
CA GLU A 114 12.88 -24.44 18.32
C GLU A 114 13.40 -24.69 19.74
N GLN A 115 13.07 -25.86 20.28
CA GLN A 115 13.68 -26.42 21.48
C GLN A 115 14.24 -27.81 21.14
N PRO A 116 15.45 -28.16 21.63
CA PRO A 116 16.01 -29.49 21.38
C PRO A 116 15.03 -30.60 21.81
N GLY A 117 14.75 -31.54 20.90
CA GLY A 117 13.86 -32.67 21.16
C GLY A 117 12.36 -32.39 21.06
N GLU A 118 11.93 -31.13 20.89
CA GLU A 118 10.52 -30.77 20.75
C GLU A 118 10.13 -30.49 19.29
N ALA A 119 8.82 -30.45 19.02
CA ALA A 119 8.31 -29.93 17.77
C ALA A 119 8.51 -28.41 17.70
N PRO A 120 8.88 -27.86 16.54
CA PRO A 120 9.00 -26.41 16.39
C PRO A 120 7.62 -25.76 16.53
N LEU A 121 7.56 -24.68 17.30
CA LEU A 121 6.35 -23.86 17.42
C LEU A 121 6.49 -22.58 16.60
N THR A 122 5.40 -22.02 16.11
CA THR A 122 5.38 -20.75 15.41
C THR A 122 5.55 -19.56 16.34
N ARG A 123 6.10 -18.48 15.80
CA ARG A 123 6.08 -17.16 16.42
C ARG A 123 4.94 -16.29 15.91
N PHE A 124 4.25 -16.71 14.86
CA PHE A 124 3.00 -16.11 14.46
C PHE A 124 1.94 -16.38 15.52
N ASP A 125 1.35 -15.32 16.03
CA ASP A 125 0.17 -15.39 16.88
C ASP A 125 -1.08 -15.52 16.01
N ASP A 126 -1.07 -14.84 14.86
CA ASP A 126 -2.12 -14.81 13.86
C ASP A 126 -1.54 -14.55 12.46
N LEU A 127 -2.14 -15.16 11.44
CA LEU A 127 -1.81 -14.95 10.03
C LEU A 127 -3.09 -14.93 9.19
N TRP A 128 -3.38 -13.79 8.57
CA TRP A 128 -4.49 -13.66 7.64
C TRP A 128 -3.99 -13.71 6.19
N LEU A 129 -4.40 -14.73 5.45
CA LEU A 129 -4.11 -14.94 4.05
C LEU A 129 -5.29 -14.43 3.21
N GLN A 130 -5.22 -13.20 2.71
CA GLN A 130 -6.34 -12.57 2.00
C GLN A 130 -6.53 -13.10 0.57
N GLY A 131 -5.46 -13.51 -0.10
CA GLY A 131 -5.52 -13.97 -1.51
C GLY A 131 -5.88 -15.45 -1.73
N VAL A 132 -6.00 -16.24 -0.67
CA VAL A 132 -6.34 -17.69 -0.79
C VAL A 132 -7.86 -17.87 -0.79
N PRO A 133 -8.43 -18.98 -1.30
CA PRO A 133 -9.87 -19.19 -1.24
C PRO A 133 -10.37 -19.32 0.21
N CYS A 134 -11.56 -18.77 0.48
CA CYS A 134 -12.27 -18.96 1.74
C CYS A 134 -12.49 -20.45 2.01
N ASP A 135 -12.37 -20.88 3.27
CA ASP A 135 -12.66 -22.25 3.72
C ASP A 135 -14.07 -22.40 4.31
N GLY A 136 -14.95 -21.43 4.06
CA GLY A 136 -16.30 -21.37 4.63
C GLY A 136 -16.36 -20.89 6.08
N ARG A 137 -15.22 -20.62 6.75
CA ARG A 137 -15.22 -19.94 8.05
C ARG A 137 -15.59 -18.47 7.87
N ARG A 138 -16.42 -17.96 8.78
CA ARG A 138 -16.91 -16.55 8.79
C ARG A 138 -16.15 -15.67 9.78
N ASP A 139 -14.90 -16.01 10.10
CA ASP A 139 -14.06 -15.29 11.07
C ASP A 139 -13.23 -14.15 10.43
N VAL A 140 -13.05 -14.18 9.10
CA VAL A 140 -12.49 -13.08 8.30
C VAL A 140 -13.39 -12.80 7.09
N PRO A 141 -13.41 -11.55 6.57
CA PRO A 141 -14.31 -11.18 5.46
C PRO A 141 -13.86 -11.73 4.10
N LEU A 142 -12.59 -12.09 3.96
CA LEU A 142 -12.04 -12.67 2.73
C LEU A 142 -10.84 -13.56 3.04
N GLY A 143 -10.60 -14.52 2.15
CA GLY A 143 -9.53 -15.48 2.25
C GLY A 143 -9.60 -16.34 3.50
N ARG A 144 -8.44 -16.60 4.12
CA ARG A 144 -8.33 -17.55 5.22
C ARG A 144 -7.49 -17.04 6.35
N ARG A 145 -7.88 -17.37 7.57
CA ARG A 145 -7.10 -17.10 8.77
C ARG A 145 -6.45 -18.38 9.29
N LEU A 146 -5.18 -18.28 9.66
CA LEU A 146 -4.44 -19.30 10.40
C LEU A 146 -4.07 -18.72 11.77
N THR A 147 -4.65 -19.28 12.83
CA THR A 147 -4.22 -18.97 14.19
C THR A 147 -2.87 -19.63 14.47
N GLY A 148 -2.15 -19.18 15.50
CA GLY A 148 -0.89 -19.83 15.81
C GLY A 148 -1.00 -21.33 16.16
N PRO A 149 -2.05 -21.83 16.84
CA PRO A 149 -2.30 -23.27 16.95
C PRO A 149 -2.49 -23.97 15.60
N ASP A 150 -3.23 -23.38 14.65
CA ASP A 150 -3.37 -23.96 13.30
C ASP A 150 -2.00 -24.09 12.62
N ILE A 151 -1.14 -23.08 12.77
CA ILE A 151 0.23 -23.10 12.23
C ILE A 151 1.09 -24.15 12.96
N ASP A 152 1.00 -24.27 14.28
CA ASP A 152 1.71 -25.29 15.06
C ASP A 152 1.31 -26.71 14.61
N GLU A 153 0.03 -26.95 14.36
CA GLU A 153 -0.48 -28.22 13.82
C GLU A 153 0.04 -28.50 12.41
N LEU A 154 0.08 -27.49 11.53
CA LEU A 154 0.66 -27.60 10.18
C LEU A 154 2.16 -27.91 10.23
N LEU A 155 2.92 -27.24 11.10
CA LEU A 155 4.34 -27.50 11.32
C LEU A 155 4.58 -28.93 11.81
N ALA A 156 3.73 -29.44 12.71
CA ALA A 156 3.83 -30.82 13.18
C ALA A 156 3.52 -31.82 12.06
N ARG A 157 2.47 -31.58 11.27
CA ARG A 157 2.02 -32.44 10.17
C ARG A 157 3.07 -32.62 9.08
N TYR A 158 3.73 -31.53 8.68
CA TYR A 158 4.70 -31.53 7.58
C TYR A 158 6.15 -31.69 8.04
N ARG A 159 6.37 -32.17 9.27
CA ARG A 159 7.72 -32.39 9.79
C ARG A 159 8.39 -33.57 9.10
N THR A 160 9.59 -33.35 8.58
CA THR A 160 10.42 -34.37 7.93
C THR A 160 11.77 -34.47 8.65
N GLY A 161 11.85 -35.38 9.63
CA GLY A 161 13.02 -35.51 10.51
C GLY A 161 13.28 -34.22 11.31
N ALA A 162 14.43 -33.57 11.06
CA ALA A 162 14.80 -32.30 11.68
C ALA A 162 14.23 -31.06 10.94
N GLY A 163 13.66 -31.23 9.74
CA GLY A 163 13.14 -30.16 8.90
C GLY A 163 11.62 -30.12 8.82
N ILE A 164 11.12 -29.23 7.97
CA ILE A 164 9.72 -29.13 7.55
C ILE A 164 9.72 -29.23 6.03
N ASP A 165 8.83 -30.04 5.47
CA ASP A 165 8.51 -29.97 4.05
C ASP A 165 7.63 -28.74 3.79
N GLU A 166 8.30 -27.58 3.69
CA GLU A 166 7.65 -26.28 3.48
C GLU A 166 6.88 -26.25 2.16
N ASP A 167 7.37 -26.97 1.16
CA ASP A 167 6.80 -27.04 -0.17
C ASP A 167 5.46 -27.80 -0.18
N ALA A 168 5.40 -28.94 0.52
CA ALA A 168 4.14 -29.65 0.72
C ALA A 168 3.17 -28.86 1.60
N LEU A 169 3.69 -28.20 2.65
CA LEU A 169 2.88 -27.39 3.57
C LEU A 169 2.21 -26.20 2.86
N TYR A 170 2.93 -25.45 2.02
CA TYR A 170 2.35 -24.31 1.32
C TYR A 170 1.38 -24.71 0.20
N ARG A 171 1.48 -25.95 -0.30
CA ARG A 171 0.53 -26.56 -1.25
C ARG A 171 -0.66 -27.24 -0.59
N ASP A 172 -0.64 -27.44 0.73
CA ASP A 172 -1.77 -28.02 1.47
C ASP A 172 -3.04 -27.20 1.13
N PRO A 173 -4.15 -27.83 0.71
CA PRO A 173 -5.41 -27.13 0.48
C PRO A 173 -5.93 -26.35 1.69
N ALA A 174 -5.51 -26.71 2.91
CA ALA A 174 -5.73 -26.00 4.16
C ALA A 174 -4.92 -24.68 4.28
N VAL A 175 -3.92 -24.47 3.43
CA VAL A 175 -3.09 -23.26 3.36
C VAL A 175 -3.30 -22.52 2.03
N GLY A 176 -3.18 -23.21 0.89
CA GLY A 176 -3.50 -22.71 -0.44
C GLY A 176 -2.63 -21.54 -0.94
N MET A 177 -1.43 -21.35 -0.38
CA MET A 177 -0.53 -20.26 -0.80
C MET A 177 0.26 -20.57 -2.06
N ILE A 178 0.41 -21.87 -2.39
CA ILE A 178 0.96 -22.35 -3.66
C ILE A 178 -0.05 -23.32 -4.27
N ASP A 179 -0.64 -22.94 -5.39
CA ASP A 179 -1.55 -23.77 -6.16
C ASP A 179 -1.40 -23.44 -7.64
N PHE A 180 -0.60 -24.25 -8.35
CA PHE A 180 -0.41 -24.11 -9.80
C PHE A 180 -1.62 -24.56 -10.62
N GLY A 181 -2.53 -25.32 -10.00
CA GLY A 181 -3.76 -25.83 -10.61
C GLY A 181 -4.93 -24.85 -10.51
N ARG A 182 -4.81 -23.78 -9.70
CA ARG A 182 -5.74 -22.65 -9.64
C ARG A 182 -5.70 -21.85 -10.95
N GLY A 183 -6.12 -22.49 -12.04
CA GLY A 183 -6.39 -21.87 -13.32
C GLY A 183 -7.56 -20.91 -13.17
N GLY A 184 -7.40 -19.68 -13.66
CA GLY A 184 -8.43 -18.65 -13.59
C GLY A 184 -7.91 -17.22 -13.71
N VAL A 185 -6.60 -17.01 -13.53
CA VAL A 185 -5.93 -15.74 -13.81
C VAL A 185 -4.55 -16.08 -14.33
N GLU A 186 -4.33 -16.02 -15.63
CA GLU A 186 -3.05 -16.37 -16.28
C GLU A 186 -1.85 -15.50 -15.82
N ASP A 187 -2.09 -14.54 -14.91
CA ASP A 187 -1.23 -13.41 -14.58
C ASP A 187 -0.91 -13.20 -13.09
N GLU A 188 -1.47 -13.97 -12.15
CA GLU A 188 -1.20 -13.78 -10.71
C GLU A 188 0.02 -14.56 -10.23
N VAL A 189 1.07 -13.83 -9.83
CA VAL A 189 2.31 -14.43 -9.34
C VAL A 189 2.16 -14.83 -7.87
N GLN A 190 2.16 -16.13 -7.61
CA GLN A 190 2.20 -16.66 -6.25
C GLN A 190 3.62 -16.50 -5.69
N MET A 191 3.86 -15.41 -4.94
CA MET A 191 5.21 -15.02 -4.49
C MET A 191 5.97 -16.12 -3.72
N LEU A 192 5.27 -17.01 -3.01
CA LEU A 192 5.91 -18.15 -2.31
C LEU A 192 6.31 -19.31 -3.21
N ALA A 193 5.82 -19.37 -4.45
CA ALA A 193 6.31 -20.30 -5.47
C ALA A 193 7.71 -19.89 -5.97
N LEU A 194 8.07 -18.61 -5.84
CA LEU A 194 9.41 -18.11 -6.16
C LEU A 194 10.37 -18.35 -4.99
N ALA A 195 11.67 -18.45 -5.30
CA ALA A 195 12.73 -18.52 -4.29
C ALA A 195 12.83 -17.25 -3.42
N ARG A 196 12.24 -16.15 -3.89
CA ARG A 196 12.27 -14.82 -3.31
C ARG A 196 10.85 -14.32 -3.10
N SER A 197 10.55 -13.91 -1.88
CA SER A 197 9.30 -13.21 -1.54
C SER A 197 9.64 -11.90 -0.85
N HIS A 198 8.93 -10.82 -1.22
CA HIS A 198 9.10 -9.51 -0.61
C HIS A 198 8.64 -9.53 0.85
N GLY A 199 7.40 -9.96 1.14
CA GLY A 199 6.93 -9.97 2.52
C GLY A 199 7.64 -10.97 3.43
N THR A 200 8.19 -12.07 2.90
CA THR A 200 9.09 -12.94 3.69
C THR A 200 10.37 -12.21 4.11
N ALA A 201 10.98 -11.47 3.19
CA ALA A 201 12.18 -10.68 3.50
C ALA A 201 11.88 -9.52 4.45
N VAL A 202 10.76 -8.82 4.29
CA VAL A 202 10.28 -7.78 5.21
C VAL A 202 10.02 -8.37 6.59
N ALA A 203 9.32 -9.51 6.68
CA ALA A 203 9.05 -10.18 7.94
C ALA A 203 10.33 -10.62 8.65
N ASP A 204 11.31 -11.15 7.91
CA ASP A 204 12.62 -11.45 8.49
C ASP A 204 13.32 -10.17 8.95
N ALA A 205 13.34 -9.10 8.15
CA ALA A 205 13.98 -7.85 8.51
C ALA A 205 13.35 -7.19 9.76
N ALA A 206 12.03 -7.31 9.93
CA ALA A 206 11.26 -6.77 11.05
C ALA A 206 11.31 -7.66 12.31
N ALA A 207 11.02 -8.95 12.17
CA ALA A 207 10.73 -9.82 13.30
C ALA A 207 11.47 -11.16 13.31
N GLY A 208 12.26 -11.50 12.28
CA GLY A 208 12.97 -12.78 12.22
C GLY A 208 14.03 -12.95 13.31
N TYR A 209 14.19 -14.16 13.84
CA TYR A 209 15.25 -14.53 14.78
C TYR A 209 15.91 -15.83 14.35
N ARG A 210 17.16 -16.08 14.79
CA ARG A 210 17.71 -17.43 14.59
C ARG A 210 16.95 -18.38 15.54
N PRO A 211 16.75 -19.65 15.15
CA PRO A 211 16.21 -20.65 16.06
C PRO A 211 16.92 -20.64 17.42
N GLY A 212 16.17 -20.90 18.49
CA GLY A 212 16.68 -20.96 19.86
C GLY A 212 17.02 -19.62 20.52
N ARG A 213 16.87 -18.46 19.84
CA ARG A 213 17.15 -17.15 20.48
C ARG A 213 16.06 -16.79 21.51
N PRO A 214 16.39 -16.59 22.81
CA PRO A 214 15.38 -16.35 23.86
C PRO A 214 14.47 -15.13 23.60
N ARG A 215 15.03 -14.08 22.97
CA ARG A 215 14.25 -12.87 22.61
C ARG A 215 13.10 -13.17 21.65
N GLY A 216 13.22 -14.20 20.80
CA GLY A 216 12.15 -14.61 19.89
C GLY A 216 10.86 -15.05 20.62
N ARG A 217 10.97 -15.49 21.88
CA ARG A 217 9.82 -15.91 22.72
C ARG A 217 8.96 -14.75 23.24
N ARG A 218 9.47 -13.51 23.18
CA ARG A 218 8.79 -12.29 23.66
C ARG A 218 8.41 -11.32 22.53
N VAL A 219 8.65 -11.71 21.28
CA VAL A 219 8.24 -10.94 20.09
C VAL A 219 7.35 -11.84 19.25
N ARG A 220 6.04 -11.58 19.31
CA ARG A 220 5.00 -12.28 18.55
C ARG A 220 4.75 -11.58 17.22
N ILE A 221 4.43 -12.34 16.19
CA ILE A 221 4.23 -11.86 14.83
C ILE A 221 2.74 -11.92 14.49
N LEU A 222 2.22 -10.86 13.89
CA LEU A 222 0.88 -10.83 13.28
C LEU A 222 1.10 -10.55 11.79
N GLY A 223 0.70 -11.47 10.92
CA GLY A 223 0.88 -11.33 9.48
C GLY A 223 -0.44 -11.10 8.76
N VAL A 224 -0.48 -10.20 7.79
CA VAL A 224 -1.59 -10.11 6.83
C VAL A 224 -1.01 -10.14 5.43
N ALA A 225 -1.19 -11.29 4.75
CA ALA A 225 -0.74 -11.52 3.38
C ALA A 225 -1.81 -10.98 2.43
N LEU A 226 -1.54 -9.84 1.82
CA LEU A 226 -2.45 -9.18 0.89
C LEU A 226 -2.69 -10.05 -0.37
N PRO A 227 -3.83 -9.92 -1.06
CA PRO A 227 -4.06 -10.59 -2.32
C PRO A 227 -3.02 -10.16 -3.37
N PRO A 228 -2.52 -11.08 -4.23
CA PRO A 228 -1.58 -10.74 -5.29
C PRO A 228 -2.08 -9.60 -6.18
N ARG A 229 -3.39 -9.52 -6.45
CA ARG A 229 -4.00 -8.40 -7.19
C ARG A 229 -3.80 -7.05 -6.52
N VAL A 230 -3.83 -6.97 -5.19
CA VAL A 230 -3.65 -5.70 -4.46
C VAL A 230 -2.19 -5.27 -4.50
N THR A 231 -1.25 -6.20 -4.42
CA THR A 231 0.18 -5.87 -4.44
C THR A 231 0.72 -5.65 -5.86
N SER A 232 0.07 -6.24 -6.87
CA SER A 232 0.30 -5.96 -8.29
C SER A 232 -0.51 -4.77 -8.84
N ASP A 233 -1.55 -4.32 -8.13
CA ASP A 233 -2.31 -3.11 -8.46
C ASP A 233 -1.43 -1.88 -8.24
N THR A 234 -0.77 -1.45 -9.30
CA THR A 234 0.06 -0.25 -9.27
C THR A 234 -0.77 1.03 -9.21
N LEU A 235 -2.08 0.98 -9.44
CA LEU A 235 -3.00 2.12 -9.39
C LEU A 235 -3.43 2.45 -7.95
N GLY A 236 -3.25 1.50 -7.03
CA GLY A 236 -3.57 1.70 -5.62
C GLY A 236 -5.06 1.71 -5.31
N VAL A 237 -5.92 1.36 -6.27
CA VAL A 237 -7.40 1.34 -6.18
C VAL A 237 -7.87 0.60 -4.94
N PHE A 238 -7.27 -0.57 -4.74
CA PHE A 238 -7.67 -1.50 -3.71
C PHE A 238 -6.76 -1.42 -2.48
N THR A 239 -5.65 -0.70 -2.57
CA THR A 239 -4.62 -0.71 -1.53
C THR A 239 -5.14 -0.11 -0.22
N GLU A 240 -5.71 1.11 -0.25
CA GLU A 240 -6.15 1.77 1.00
C GLU A 240 -7.24 1.00 1.76
N PRO A 241 -8.36 0.56 1.14
CA PRO A 241 -9.39 -0.19 1.85
C PRO A 241 -8.88 -1.52 2.42
N VAL A 242 -8.11 -2.28 1.64
CA VAL A 242 -7.63 -3.61 2.05
C VAL A 242 -6.58 -3.50 3.17
N VAL A 243 -5.69 -2.52 3.09
CA VAL A 243 -4.71 -2.23 4.16
C VAL A 243 -5.42 -1.74 5.43
N SER A 244 -6.50 -0.95 5.29
CA SER A 244 -7.29 -0.49 6.43
C SER A 244 -7.92 -1.68 7.19
N LEU A 245 -8.50 -2.65 6.47
CA LEU A 245 -8.99 -3.89 7.06
C LEU A 245 -7.88 -4.69 7.76
N ALA A 246 -6.70 -4.76 7.15
CA ALA A 246 -5.54 -5.45 7.73
C ALA A 246 -5.07 -4.80 9.05
N ILE A 247 -5.07 -3.46 9.12
CA ILE A 247 -4.72 -2.73 10.35
C ILE A 247 -5.72 -3.01 11.46
N GLU A 248 -7.02 -2.90 11.17
CA GLU A 248 -8.07 -3.16 12.16
C GLU A 248 -8.02 -4.63 12.64
N HIS A 249 -7.75 -5.59 11.76
CA HIS A 249 -7.55 -7.00 12.13
C HIS A 249 -6.40 -7.19 13.13
N ILE A 250 -5.23 -6.61 12.83
CA ILE A 250 -4.06 -6.67 13.71
C ILE A 250 -4.36 -5.99 15.05
N TYR A 251 -5.00 -4.82 15.04
CA TYR A 251 -5.33 -4.07 16.25
C TYR A 251 -6.32 -4.83 17.13
N ALA A 252 -7.44 -5.29 16.55
CA ALA A 252 -8.46 -6.05 17.26
C ALA A 252 -7.91 -7.35 17.86
N HIS A 253 -7.02 -8.05 17.16
CA HIS A 253 -6.35 -9.24 17.69
C HIS A 253 -5.52 -8.93 18.94
N VAL A 254 -4.77 -7.83 18.95
CA VAL A 254 -3.97 -7.42 20.12
C VAL A 254 -4.88 -7.05 21.31
N GLU A 255 -5.99 -6.38 21.06
CA GLU A 255 -6.95 -6.04 22.12
C GLU A 255 -7.63 -7.29 22.70
N ALA A 256 -7.98 -8.29 21.89
CA ALA A 256 -8.48 -9.57 22.39
C ALA A 256 -7.43 -10.33 23.21
N ARG A 257 -6.17 -10.39 22.74
CA ARG A 257 -5.08 -11.00 23.51
C ARG A 257 -4.84 -10.27 24.83
N ARG A 258 -5.02 -8.94 24.87
CA ARG A 258 -4.97 -8.16 26.11
C ARG A 258 -6.13 -8.51 27.04
N ALA A 259 -7.35 -8.65 26.55
CA ALA A 259 -8.50 -9.03 27.38
C ALA A 259 -8.27 -10.39 28.06
N GLU A 260 -7.84 -11.40 27.29
CA GLU A 260 -7.46 -12.71 27.84
C GLU A 260 -6.33 -12.62 28.88
N ALA A 261 -5.37 -11.72 28.65
CA ALA A 261 -4.25 -11.49 29.56
C ALA A 261 -4.68 -10.84 30.87
N ILE A 262 -5.65 -9.93 30.83
CA ILE A 262 -6.23 -9.29 32.01
C ILE A 262 -6.97 -10.32 32.86
N GLU A 263 -7.75 -11.19 32.24
CA GLU A 263 -8.43 -12.29 32.94
C GLU A 263 -7.43 -13.22 33.65
N ARG A 264 -6.25 -13.44 33.06
CA ARG A 264 -5.24 -14.36 33.58
C ARG A 264 -4.28 -13.74 34.59
N TRP A 265 -3.92 -12.47 34.42
CA TRP A 265 -2.82 -11.83 35.16
C TRP A 265 -3.15 -10.46 35.74
N GLY A 266 -4.38 -9.96 35.55
CA GLY A 266 -4.86 -8.69 36.10
C GLY A 266 -4.77 -7.49 35.15
N GLU A 267 -5.46 -6.42 35.51
CA GLU A 267 -5.75 -5.24 34.66
C GLU A 267 -4.53 -4.46 34.17
N LYS A 268 -3.38 -4.62 34.82
CA LYS A 268 -2.14 -3.90 34.47
C LYS A 268 -1.45 -4.45 33.22
N VAL A 269 -1.88 -5.58 32.66
CA VAL A 269 -1.26 -6.14 31.45
C VAL A 269 -1.67 -5.37 30.20
N ASP A 270 -0.68 -4.94 29.43
CA ASP A 270 -0.85 -4.32 28.13
C ASP A 270 0.32 -4.65 27.20
N TYR A 271 0.08 -4.65 25.89
CA TYR A 271 1.05 -5.09 24.89
C TYR A 271 1.42 -3.99 23.91
N PRO A 272 2.71 -3.59 23.83
CA PRO A 272 3.17 -2.71 22.77
C PRO A 272 3.02 -3.37 21.40
N LEU A 273 2.66 -2.56 20.41
CA LEU A 273 2.43 -2.99 19.03
C LEU A 273 3.23 -2.12 18.06
N VAL A 274 3.95 -2.75 17.14
CA VAL A 274 4.59 -2.06 16.01
C VAL A 274 4.06 -2.66 14.71
N ILE A 275 3.41 -1.86 13.87
CA ILE A 275 2.86 -2.28 12.58
C ILE A 275 3.77 -1.78 11.47
N ASN A 276 4.25 -2.70 10.65
CA ASN A 276 5.01 -2.43 9.44
C ASN A 276 4.08 -2.55 8.23
N ILE A 277 4.00 -1.47 7.43
CA ILE A 277 3.25 -1.45 6.18
C ILE A 277 4.25 -1.12 5.07
N SER A 278 4.81 -2.15 4.44
CA SER A 278 5.90 -2.00 3.46
C SER A 278 5.38 -1.82 2.03
N LEU A 279 4.41 -0.92 1.87
CA LEU A 279 3.76 -0.60 0.60
C LEU A 279 3.94 0.88 0.28
N ALA A 280 3.96 1.23 -1.00
CA ALA A 280 4.04 2.61 -1.43
C ALA A 280 3.25 2.87 -2.71
N LEU A 281 2.60 4.04 -2.76
CA LEU A 281 1.99 4.60 -3.97
C LEU A 281 2.71 5.91 -4.35
N THR A 282 2.81 6.16 -5.65
CA THR A 282 3.47 7.37 -6.18
C THR A 282 2.53 8.55 -6.24
N ALA A 283 1.32 8.42 -6.79
CA ALA A 283 0.33 9.49 -6.79
C ALA A 283 -0.56 9.46 -5.55
N GLY A 284 -1.11 10.63 -5.23
CA GLY A 284 -2.03 10.85 -4.11
C GLY A 284 -1.92 12.27 -3.58
N ALA A 285 -2.85 12.68 -2.73
CA ALA A 285 -2.92 14.05 -2.20
C ALA A 285 -1.70 14.46 -1.35
N LYS A 286 -1.06 13.47 -0.70
CA LYS A 286 0.13 13.61 0.16
C LYS A 286 0.01 14.66 1.27
N ASP A 287 -1.16 14.77 1.88
CA ASP A 287 -1.45 15.81 2.86
C ASP A 287 -2.05 15.31 4.19
N GLY A 288 -2.10 13.99 4.38
CA GLY A 288 -2.67 13.37 5.59
C GLY A 288 -4.18 13.21 5.56
N GLY A 289 -4.85 13.58 4.46
CA GLY A 289 -6.31 13.52 4.34
C GLY A 289 -6.89 12.15 3.95
N SER A 290 -6.04 11.17 3.61
CA SER A 290 -6.49 9.84 3.16
C SER A 290 -7.27 9.10 4.24
N VAL A 291 -8.03 8.08 3.84
CA VAL A 291 -8.77 7.23 4.80
C VAL A 291 -7.78 6.48 5.68
N LEU A 292 -6.70 5.96 5.07
CA LEU A 292 -5.65 5.26 5.79
C LEU A 292 -4.93 6.15 6.82
N ASP A 293 -4.60 7.40 6.45
CA ASP A 293 -3.92 8.32 7.36
C ASP A 293 -4.77 8.62 8.60
N ARG A 294 -6.07 8.87 8.39
CA ARG A 294 -7.02 9.12 9.49
C ARG A 294 -7.18 7.91 10.39
N LEU A 295 -7.23 6.70 9.82
CA LEU A 295 -7.27 5.45 10.59
C LEU A 295 -6.03 5.27 11.48
N ILE A 296 -4.84 5.53 10.94
CA ILE A 296 -3.57 5.44 11.67
C ILE A 296 -3.56 6.42 12.85
N ASP A 297 -3.97 7.67 12.61
CA ASP A 297 -4.05 8.70 13.65
C ASP A 297 -5.08 8.33 14.73
N GLU A 298 -6.25 7.83 14.33
CA GLU A 298 -7.31 7.40 15.23
C GLU A 298 -6.89 6.23 16.13
N ILE A 299 -6.33 5.15 15.58
CA ILE A 299 -5.86 4.01 16.38
C ILE A 299 -4.74 4.44 17.35
N THR A 300 -3.87 5.35 16.90
CA THR A 300 -2.83 5.89 17.78
C THR A 300 -3.42 6.68 18.94
N ASN A 301 -4.47 7.47 18.69
CA ASN A 301 -5.17 8.24 19.71
C ASN A 301 -5.94 7.34 20.70
N ARG A 302 -6.60 6.28 20.23
CA ARG A 302 -7.28 5.29 21.09
C ARG A 302 -6.35 4.62 22.12
N ARG A 303 -5.04 4.59 21.87
CA ARG A 303 -4.02 4.06 22.81
C ARG A 303 -3.26 5.12 23.60
N GLN A 304 -3.73 6.36 23.64
CA GLN A 304 -3.15 7.35 24.57
C GLN A 304 -3.28 6.87 26.03
N GLY A 305 -2.22 7.01 26.82
CA GLY A 305 -2.15 6.50 28.20
C GLY A 305 -1.98 4.98 28.34
N ARG A 306 -1.87 4.24 27.22
CA ARG A 306 -1.72 2.78 27.17
C ARG A 306 -0.37 2.36 26.59
N ALA A 307 -0.10 1.05 26.49
CA ALA A 307 1.06 0.57 25.77
C ALA A 307 1.01 1.06 24.30
N PRO A 308 2.14 1.52 23.73
CA PRO A 308 2.12 2.25 22.48
C PRO A 308 1.83 1.34 21.29
N VAL A 309 1.06 1.88 20.34
CA VAL A 309 1.06 1.46 18.93
C VAL A 309 1.97 2.37 18.12
N ARG A 310 2.74 1.80 17.19
CA ARG A 310 3.64 2.52 16.28
C ARG A 310 3.47 2.01 14.86
N PHE A 311 3.11 2.90 13.95
CA PHE A 311 3.03 2.62 12.52
C PHE A 311 4.32 3.02 11.84
N VAL A 312 4.88 2.14 11.01
CA VAL A 312 6.13 2.37 10.29
C VAL A 312 5.87 2.13 8.81
N LEU A 313 6.14 3.16 8.00
CA LEU A 313 5.91 3.15 6.55
C LEU A 313 7.19 3.54 5.79
N PRO A 314 7.42 2.98 4.59
CA PRO A 314 8.53 3.36 3.75
C PRO A 314 8.30 4.73 3.11
N ALA A 315 9.37 5.48 2.87
CA ALA A 315 9.31 6.76 2.16
C ALA A 315 9.03 6.61 0.65
N GLY A 316 9.09 5.40 0.08
CA GLY A 316 8.96 5.15 -1.35
C GLY A 316 10.31 5.15 -2.08
N ASN A 317 10.32 4.66 -3.33
CA ASN A 317 11.54 4.43 -4.10
C ASN A 317 11.61 5.19 -5.45
N HIS A 318 10.80 6.24 -5.62
CA HIS A 318 10.52 6.82 -6.94
C HIS A 318 11.15 8.21 -7.15
N ARG A 319 12.08 8.63 -6.29
CA ARG A 319 12.62 10.01 -6.31
C ARG A 319 13.26 10.42 -7.64
N GLN A 320 13.87 9.47 -8.33
CA GLN A 320 14.59 9.70 -9.59
C GLN A 320 13.79 9.24 -10.82
N TRP A 321 12.50 8.94 -10.67
CA TRP A 321 11.70 8.39 -11.78
C TRP A 321 10.99 9.49 -12.58
N MET A 322 11.23 10.77 -12.27
CA MET A 322 10.58 11.91 -12.95
C MET A 322 9.05 11.80 -12.93
N THR A 323 8.49 11.23 -11.85
CA THR A 323 7.04 10.99 -11.71
C THR A 323 6.32 12.11 -10.97
N HIS A 324 6.98 13.23 -10.66
CA HIS A 324 6.36 14.39 -10.01
C HIS A 324 6.74 15.67 -10.74
N ALA A 325 5.74 16.47 -11.10
CA ALA A 325 5.89 17.80 -11.66
C ALA A 325 5.03 18.81 -10.89
N VAL A 326 5.48 20.05 -10.86
CA VAL A 326 4.76 21.18 -10.24
C VAL A 326 4.59 22.26 -11.29
N LEU A 327 3.36 22.71 -11.50
CA LEU A 327 3.02 23.72 -12.50
C LEU A 327 2.27 24.88 -11.85
N ASP A 328 2.73 26.10 -12.12
CA ASP A 328 1.92 27.31 -11.98
C ASP A 328 0.95 27.40 -13.18
N ALA A 329 -0.22 27.97 -12.98
CA ALA A 329 -1.19 28.18 -14.05
C ALA A 329 -1.09 29.62 -14.60
N PRO A 330 -1.03 29.83 -15.93
CA PRO A 330 -0.96 28.80 -16.98
C PRO A 330 0.43 28.15 -17.06
N GLY A 331 0.46 26.83 -17.30
CA GLY A 331 1.69 26.05 -17.38
C GLY A 331 1.50 24.73 -18.14
N LYS A 332 2.61 24.11 -18.55
CA LYS A 332 2.59 22.83 -19.26
C LYS A 332 3.77 21.94 -18.90
N VAL A 333 3.57 20.62 -19.04
CA VAL A 333 4.62 19.61 -18.89
C VAL A 333 4.47 18.55 -19.97
N THR A 334 5.60 18.02 -20.43
CA THR A 334 5.64 16.89 -21.35
C THR A 334 5.55 15.59 -20.54
N TRP A 335 4.64 14.70 -20.92
CA TRP A 335 4.47 13.37 -20.36
C TRP A 335 4.82 12.33 -21.43
N ARG A 336 5.85 11.53 -21.18
CA ARG A 336 6.34 10.54 -22.14
C ARG A 336 5.81 9.15 -21.81
N LEU A 337 5.10 8.58 -22.77
CA LEU A 337 4.65 7.19 -22.73
C LEU A 337 5.64 6.30 -23.49
N PRO A 338 6.20 5.26 -22.85
CA PRO A 338 7.09 4.33 -23.54
C PRO A 338 6.31 3.47 -24.55
N PRO A 339 6.94 3.06 -25.66
CA PRO A 339 6.39 2.01 -26.50
C PRO A 339 6.42 0.66 -25.77
N ASP A 340 5.60 -0.29 -26.21
CA ASP A 340 5.56 -1.66 -25.67
C ASP A 340 5.15 -1.72 -24.19
N ASP A 341 4.14 -0.92 -23.83
CA ASP A 341 3.52 -0.90 -22.52
C ASP A 341 2.14 -1.61 -22.58
N LEU A 342 1.98 -2.71 -21.84
CA LEU A 342 0.76 -3.52 -21.84
C LEU A 342 -0.26 -3.07 -20.78
N THR A 343 0.06 -2.05 -19.99
CA THR A 343 -0.81 -1.50 -18.96
C THR A 343 -1.19 -0.05 -19.28
N PRO A 344 -2.32 0.44 -18.78
CA PRO A 344 -2.70 1.83 -18.97
C PRO A 344 -1.82 2.74 -18.12
N SER A 345 -1.65 3.98 -18.58
CA SER A 345 -0.80 4.98 -17.97
C SER A 345 -1.65 6.09 -17.34
N PHE A 346 -1.27 6.55 -16.14
CA PHE A 346 -2.10 7.44 -15.32
C PHE A 346 -1.31 8.65 -14.79
N VAL A 347 -1.95 9.82 -14.81
CA VAL A 347 -1.47 11.04 -14.14
C VAL A 347 -2.57 11.58 -13.24
N GLU A 348 -2.26 11.79 -11.95
CA GLU A 348 -3.12 12.56 -11.06
C GLU A 348 -2.64 14.01 -10.95
N ILE A 349 -3.55 14.95 -11.08
CA ILE A 349 -3.33 16.39 -10.97
C ILE A 349 -4.12 16.89 -9.75
N TRP A 350 -3.42 17.48 -8.79
CA TRP A 350 -3.98 17.89 -7.50
C TRP A 350 -3.89 19.41 -7.31
N GLY A 351 -5.05 20.04 -7.15
CA GLY A 351 -5.19 21.50 -7.04
C GLY A 351 -5.77 21.98 -5.70
N CYS A 352 -6.82 22.81 -5.78
CA CYS A 352 -7.46 23.54 -4.67
C CYS A 352 -7.75 22.70 -3.44
N ARG A 353 -7.53 23.27 -2.25
CA ARG A 353 -7.89 22.69 -0.93
C ARG A 353 -9.25 23.14 -0.39
N GLU A 354 -9.78 24.22 -0.94
CA GLU A 354 -11.13 24.72 -0.64
C GLU A 354 -12.02 24.37 -1.81
N LYS A 355 -13.23 23.86 -1.54
CA LYS A 355 -14.13 23.40 -2.60
C LYS A 355 -14.62 24.61 -3.37
N PRO A 356 -14.17 24.80 -4.61
CA PRO A 356 -14.53 26.01 -5.33
C PRO A 356 -15.92 25.82 -5.95
N GLU A 357 -16.69 26.92 -6.11
CA GLU A 357 -18.02 26.88 -6.75
C GLU A 357 -17.94 26.40 -8.22
N ARG A 358 -16.76 26.60 -8.83
CA ARG A 358 -16.35 26.16 -10.16
C ARG A 358 -14.95 25.57 -10.03
N PRO A 359 -14.50 24.66 -10.90
CA PRO A 359 -13.14 24.14 -10.84
C PRO A 359 -12.06 25.21 -10.72
N GLY A 360 -11.00 24.90 -9.95
CA GLY A 360 -9.87 25.81 -9.81
C GLY A 360 -9.03 25.93 -11.08
N PHE A 361 -8.99 24.89 -11.90
CA PHE A 361 -8.15 24.83 -13.08
C PHE A 361 -8.78 23.99 -14.20
N SER A 362 -8.44 24.32 -15.43
CA SER A 362 -8.72 23.53 -16.64
C SER A 362 -7.49 22.72 -17.04
N VAL A 363 -7.71 21.60 -17.71
CA VAL A 363 -6.64 20.68 -18.13
C VAL A 363 -6.87 20.31 -19.57
N SER A 364 -5.84 20.44 -20.41
CA SER A 364 -5.83 19.96 -21.79
C SER A 364 -4.78 18.87 -21.96
N LEU A 365 -5.05 17.90 -22.83
CA LEU A 365 -4.14 16.81 -23.17
C LEU A 365 -3.97 16.73 -24.68
N THR A 366 -2.72 16.75 -25.14
CA THR A 366 -2.38 16.70 -26.57
C THR A 366 -1.52 15.48 -26.87
N PRO A 367 -1.93 14.60 -27.82
CA PRO A 367 -1.15 13.42 -28.22
C PRO A 367 0.08 13.78 -29.07
N PRO A 368 1.06 12.86 -29.19
CA PRO A 368 2.22 13.03 -30.05
C PRO A 368 1.81 13.33 -31.50
N GLY A 369 2.32 14.44 -32.06
CA GLY A 369 2.04 14.84 -33.44
C GLY A 369 0.60 15.31 -33.72
N GLY A 370 -0.26 15.39 -32.69
CA GLY A 370 -1.63 15.88 -32.82
C GLY A 370 -1.77 17.38 -32.63
N GLY A 371 -2.94 17.92 -33.01
CA GLY A 371 -3.32 19.29 -32.70
C GLY A 371 -3.64 19.49 -31.21
N GLU A 372 -3.60 20.74 -30.72
CA GLU A 372 -3.88 21.04 -29.30
C GLU A 372 -5.26 20.51 -28.90
N GLY A 373 -5.29 19.69 -27.84
CA GLY A 373 -6.54 19.16 -27.30
C GLY A 373 -7.36 20.26 -26.62
N ALA A 374 -8.68 20.20 -26.78
CA ALA A 374 -9.57 21.07 -26.04
C ALA A 374 -9.40 20.87 -24.51
N PRO A 375 -9.72 21.89 -23.68
CA PRO A 375 -9.74 21.72 -22.23
C PRO A 375 -10.86 20.77 -21.80
N ILE A 376 -10.58 19.97 -20.77
CA ILE A 376 -11.60 19.16 -20.09
C ILE A 376 -12.69 20.11 -19.55
N PRO A 377 -13.97 19.85 -19.85
CA PRO A 377 -15.07 20.69 -19.40
C PRO A 377 -15.05 20.89 -17.88
N ALA A 378 -15.44 22.09 -17.46
CA ALA A 378 -15.38 22.49 -16.06
C ALA A 378 -16.40 21.75 -15.17
N THR A 379 -17.50 21.24 -15.70
CA THR A 379 -18.55 20.65 -14.86
C THR A 379 -19.20 19.44 -15.52
N PRO A 380 -19.80 18.53 -14.73
CA PRO A 380 -19.80 18.41 -13.26
C PRO A 380 -18.60 17.63 -12.67
N PHE A 381 -18.32 17.82 -11.37
CA PHE A 381 -17.52 16.87 -10.57
C PHE A 381 -18.16 15.47 -10.59
N GLY A 382 -17.33 14.43 -10.50
CA GLY A 382 -17.77 13.04 -10.53
C GLY A 382 -18.12 12.53 -11.92
N CYS A 383 -17.69 13.21 -12.98
CA CYS A 383 -17.90 12.80 -14.37
C CYS A 383 -16.65 12.23 -15.02
N VAL A 384 -16.87 11.28 -15.92
CA VAL A 384 -15.86 10.73 -16.82
C VAL A 384 -15.97 11.43 -18.16
N TYR A 385 -14.82 11.90 -18.65
CA TYR A 385 -14.67 12.57 -19.93
C TYR A 385 -13.87 11.70 -20.88
N LEU A 386 -14.29 11.67 -22.14
CA LEU A 386 -13.63 10.94 -23.21
C LEU A 386 -12.98 11.93 -24.17
N LEU A 387 -11.66 11.86 -24.34
CA LEU A 387 -10.98 12.60 -25.40
C LEU A 387 -11.15 11.83 -26.70
N THR A 388 -11.68 12.49 -27.73
CA THR A 388 -11.87 11.87 -29.04
C THR A 388 -11.21 12.67 -30.16
N ASP A 389 -10.70 11.97 -31.17
CA ASP A 389 -10.29 12.55 -32.45
C ASP A 389 -10.99 11.78 -33.57
N GLY A 390 -11.78 12.48 -34.40
CA GLY A 390 -12.54 11.83 -35.48
C GLY A 390 -13.50 10.73 -35.01
N GLY A 391 -13.95 10.75 -33.74
CA GLY A 391 -14.81 9.72 -33.14
C GLY A 391 -14.06 8.57 -32.45
N GLU A 392 -12.73 8.50 -32.57
CA GLU A 392 -11.90 7.52 -31.86
C GLU A 392 -11.48 8.04 -30.49
N SER A 393 -11.67 7.23 -29.45
CA SER A 393 -11.20 7.55 -28.09
C SER A 393 -9.68 7.48 -27.98
N LEU A 394 -9.06 8.54 -27.46
CA LEU A 394 -7.61 8.62 -27.27
C LEU A 394 -7.20 8.51 -25.81
N ALA A 395 -8.00 9.08 -24.92
CA ALA A 395 -7.73 9.14 -23.49
C ALA A 395 -9.03 9.36 -22.71
N TRP A 396 -8.94 9.20 -21.41
CA TRP A 396 -10.01 9.54 -20.48
C TRP A 396 -9.54 10.51 -19.41
N ALA A 397 -10.49 11.21 -18.82
CA ALA A 397 -10.26 12.02 -17.65
C ALA A 397 -11.38 11.84 -16.64
N TYR A 398 -11.02 11.94 -15.36
CA TYR A 398 -11.97 11.97 -14.26
C TYR A 398 -11.66 13.14 -13.34
N ARG A 399 -12.65 13.99 -13.06
CA ARG A 399 -12.51 15.13 -12.15
C ARG A 399 -13.38 14.92 -10.92
N ASP A 400 -12.80 15.07 -9.73
CA ASP A 400 -13.50 14.83 -8.48
C ASP A 400 -12.97 15.63 -7.29
N TRP A 401 -13.77 15.65 -6.23
CA TRP A 401 -13.45 16.28 -4.96
C TRP A 401 -13.14 15.21 -3.92
N ILE A 402 -11.86 15.08 -3.52
CA ILE A 402 -11.43 14.05 -2.57
C ILE A 402 -11.37 14.65 -1.16
N GLY A 403 -12.28 14.22 -0.30
CA GLY A 403 -12.43 14.72 1.06
C GLY A 403 -13.90 15.00 1.38
N ASN A 404 -14.16 15.63 2.52
CA ASN A 404 -15.52 16.04 2.87
C ASN A 404 -15.82 17.45 2.34
N GLN A 405 -17.05 17.93 2.53
CA GLN A 405 -17.45 19.26 2.03
C GLN A 405 -16.71 20.44 2.70
N ALA A 406 -16.13 20.24 3.89
CA ALA A 406 -15.42 21.27 4.64
C ALA A 406 -13.90 21.24 4.43
N CYS A 407 -13.34 20.10 4.01
CA CYS A 407 -11.91 19.88 3.84
C CYS A 407 -11.68 18.75 2.82
N GLY A 408 -11.01 19.08 1.73
CA GLY A 408 -10.70 18.14 0.66
C GLY A 408 -9.75 18.73 -0.36
N ARG A 409 -9.59 18.07 -1.50
CA ARG A 409 -8.76 18.55 -2.59
C ARG A 409 -9.37 18.20 -3.95
N GLU A 410 -9.30 19.15 -4.88
CA GLU A 410 -9.64 18.89 -6.27
C GLU A 410 -8.60 17.96 -6.91
N ARG A 411 -9.07 16.90 -7.57
CA ARG A 411 -8.26 15.94 -8.33
C ARG A 411 -8.77 15.80 -9.75
N VAL A 412 -7.87 15.83 -10.72
CA VAL A 412 -8.10 15.33 -12.08
C VAL A 412 -7.20 14.10 -12.32
N VAL A 413 -7.76 12.99 -12.77
CA VAL A 413 -7.00 11.81 -13.19
C VAL A 413 -7.07 11.72 -14.70
N LEU A 414 -5.93 11.76 -15.37
CA LEU A 414 -5.80 11.45 -16.79
C LEU A 414 -5.45 9.98 -16.94
N VAL A 415 -6.09 9.31 -17.89
CA VAL A 415 -5.85 7.90 -18.20
C VAL A 415 -5.63 7.74 -19.70
N VAL A 416 -4.52 7.13 -20.05
CA VAL A 416 -4.17 6.81 -21.43
C VAL A 416 -4.10 5.28 -21.57
N PRO A 417 -4.75 4.68 -22.59
CA PRO A 417 -4.71 3.23 -22.77
C PRO A 417 -3.28 2.70 -23.00
N PRO A 418 -3.07 1.37 -22.91
CA PRO A 418 -1.77 0.75 -23.20
C PRO A 418 -1.18 1.17 -24.55
N THR A 419 0.14 1.17 -24.69
CA THR A 419 0.80 1.44 -25.99
C THR A 419 1.03 0.16 -26.82
N ALA A 420 0.80 -1.00 -26.22
CA ALA A 420 0.86 -2.31 -26.86
C ALA A 420 -0.23 -3.26 -26.34
N GLY A 421 -0.34 -4.43 -26.96
CA GLY A 421 -1.33 -5.45 -26.63
C GLY A 421 -2.59 -5.41 -27.49
N GLU A 422 -3.56 -6.24 -27.10
CA GLU A 422 -4.86 -6.34 -27.74
C GLU A 422 -5.79 -5.20 -27.32
N GLY A 423 -6.71 -4.81 -28.20
CA GLY A 423 -7.65 -3.71 -27.94
C GLY A 423 -7.11 -2.33 -28.34
N ARG A 424 -7.65 -1.28 -27.69
CA ARG A 424 -7.36 0.12 -27.98
C ARG A 424 -5.95 0.47 -27.49
N ARG A 425 -5.18 1.12 -28.36
CA ARG A 425 -3.80 1.52 -28.07
C ARG A 425 -3.60 3.02 -28.14
N ALA A 426 -2.83 3.56 -27.21
CA ALA A 426 -2.37 4.93 -27.25
C ALA A 426 -1.12 5.08 -28.13
N PHE A 427 -0.91 6.30 -28.63
CA PHE A 427 0.33 6.65 -29.31
C PHE A 427 1.48 6.72 -28.29
N PRO A 428 2.56 5.92 -28.45
CA PRO A 428 3.75 6.11 -27.64
C PRO A 428 4.44 7.42 -28.03
N GLY A 429 5.17 8.02 -27.09
CA GLY A 429 5.89 9.27 -27.32
C GLY A 429 5.48 10.39 -26.36
N GLU A 430 5.68 11.62 -26.80
CA GLU A 430 5.50 12.82 -25.98
C GLU A 430 4.08 13.38 -26.08
N TRP A 431 3.34 13.23 -25.00
CA TRP A 431 2.07 13.90 -24.77
C TRP A 431 2.32 15.23 -24.05
N CYS A 432 1.51 16.24 -24.32
CA CYS A 432 1.58 17.52 -23.59
C CYS A 432 0.36 17.64 -22.66
N ILE A 433 0.62 17.84 -21.37
CA ILE A 433 -0.40 18.21 -20.38
C ILE A 433 -0.28 19.71 -20.15
N ARG A 434 -1.38 20.43 -20.33
CA ARG A 434 -1.47 21.87 -20.08
C ARG A 434 -2.50 22.13 -18.98
N VAL A 435 -2.16 23.04 -18.08
CA VAL A 435 -3.03 23.51 -17.00
C VAL A 435 -3.19 25.01 -17.15
N ASP A 436 -4.44 25.47 -17.18
CA ASP A 436 -4.78 26.89 -17.21
C ASP A 436 -5.77 27.19 -16.08
N ALA A 437 -5.67 28.36 -15.46
CA ALA A 437 -6.60 28.84 -14.43
C ALA A 437 -7.01 30.28 -14.73
N GLU A 438 -8.24 30.62 -14.40
CA GLU A 438 -8.68 32.02 -14.44
C GLU A 438 -8.06 32.77 -13.25
N ALA A 439 -7.53 33.97 -13.53
CA ALA A 439 -6.89 34.80 -12.51
C ALA A 439 -7.86 35.10 -11.35
N GLY A 440 -7.41 34.89 -10.12
CA GLY A 440 -8.21 35.10 -8.90
C GLY A 440 -9.18 33.97 -8.56
N ILE A 441 -9.24 32.89 -9.36
CA ILE A 441 -9.95 31.65 -8.99
C ILE A 441 -8.99 30.67 -8.30
N PHE A 442 -7.76 30.55 -8.81
CA PHE A 442 -6.76 29.65 -8.26
C PHE A 442 -5.35 30.13 -8.61
N ASP A 443 -4.63 30.60 -7.59
CA ASP A 443 -3.29 31.18 -7.74
C ASP A 443 -2.18 30.29 -7.15
N ALA A 444 -2.52 29.05 -6.73
CA ALA A 444 -1.55 28.10 -6.19
C ALA A 444 -1.03 27.15 -7.28
N PRO A 445 0.19 26.60 -7.15
CA PRO A 445 0.66 25.58 -8.07
C PRO A 445 -0.15 24.29 -7.93
N VAL A 446 -0.29 23.55 -9.05
CA VAL A 446 -0.81 22.18 -9.06
C VAL A 446 0.33 21.18 -9.00
N ASN A 447 0.10 20.05 -8.31
CA ASN A 447 1.01 18.92 -8.29
C ASN A 447 0.52 17.84 -9.25
N LEU A 448 1.41 17.36 -10.13
CA LEU A 448 1.13 16.28 -11.07
C LEU A 448 1.97 15.07 -10.69
N TYR A 449 1.33 13.91 -10.54
CA TYR A 449 2.01 12.66 -10.22
C TYR A 449 1.69 11.60 -11.26
N VAL A 450 2.73 10.99 -11.85
CA VAL A 450 2.56 9.77 -12.62
C VAL A 450 2.39 8.60 -11.65
N GLN A 451 1.36 7.80 -11.87
CA GLN A 451 1.15 6.60 -11.07
C GLN A 451 2.20 5.54 -11.41
N ARG A 452 2.46 4.67 -10.43
CA ARG A 452 3.37 3.55 -10.57
C ARG A 452 2.89 2.62 -11.68
N ASP A 453 3.82 2.07 -12.45
CA ASP A 453 3.53 1.11 -13.51
C ASP A 453 4.61 0.03 -13.67
N ASP A 454 5.48 -0.14 -12.68
CA ASP A 454 6.41 -1.26 -12.63
C ASP A 454 5.80 -2.49 -11.95
N THR A 455 6.24 -3.67 -12.40
CA THR A 455 5.84 -4.95 -11.81
C THR A 455 6.68 -5.26 -10.58
N LEU A 456 6.07 -5.89 -9.56
CA LEU A 456 6.83 -6.43 -8.43
C LEU A 456 7.93 -7.40 -8.88
N PRO A 457 9.07 -7.45 -8.18
CA PRO A 457 10.16 -8.37 -8.52
C PRO A 457 9.68 -9.83 -8.63
N GLY A 458 10.04 -10.50 -9.73
CA GLY A 458 9.67 -11.89 -9.99
C GLY A 458 8.35 -12.07 -10.75
N GLY A 459 7.54 -11.01 -10.89
CA GLY A 459 6.39 -11.02 -11.77
C GLY A 459 6.73 -10.81 -13.24
N ARG A 460 5.79 -11.15 -14.13
CA ARG A 460 5.91 -10.86 -15.56
C ARG A 460 5.82 -9.35 -15.77
N ARG A 461 6.86 -8.76 -16.35
CA ARG A 461 6.84 -7.34 -16.70
C ARG A 461 5.73 -7.09 -17.73
N ARG A 462 4.74 -6.29 -17.35
CA ARG A 462 3.65 -5.84 -18.24
C ARG A 462 3.75 -4.35 -18.51
N GLY A 463 3.91 -3.61 -17.41
CA GLY A 463 4.00 -2.16 -17.44
C GLY A 463 5.39 -1.63 -17.73
N ARG A 464 5.41 -0.43 -18.29
CA ARG A 464 6.61 0.38 -18.47
C ARG A 464 6.31 1.76 -17.95
N GLN A 465 6.95 2.10 -16.83
CA GLN A 465 6.83 3.40 -16.19
C GLN A 465 6.94 4.57 -17.19
N SER A 466 5.82 5.28 -17.37
CA SER A 466 5.79 6.59 -18.01
C SER A 466 6.31 7.66 -17.04
N TYR A 467 6.77 8.78 -17.59
CA TYR A 467 7.48 9.80 -16.81
C TYR A 467 7.36 11.19 -17.46
N PHE A 468 7.58 12.25 -16.67
CA PHE A 468 7.61 13.61 -17.19
C PHE A 468 8.96 13.92 -17.85
N VAL A 469 8.96 14.84 -18.81
CA VAL A 469 10.18 15.33 -19.48
C VAL A 469 10.30 16.84 -19.27
N ASP A 470 11.47 17.24 -18.78
CA ASP A 470 11.88 18.63 -18.60
C ASP A 470 13.36 18.72 -19.03
N PRO A 471 13.70 19.54 -20.04
CA PRO A 471 15.09 19.71 -20.49
C PRO A 471 16.05 20.21 -19.40
N ASP A 472 15.54 20.90 -18.38
CA ASP A 472 16.35 21.38 -17.25
C ASP A 472 16.58 20.29 -16.16
N TYR A 473 15.92 19.13 -16.25
CA TYR A 473 16.11 18.04 -15.30
C TYR A 473 17.39 17.24 -15.60
N VAL A 474 18.37 17.33 -14.70
CA VAL A 474 19.65 16.60 -14.78
C VAL A 474 19.72 15.50 -13.73
N ASP A 475 20.03 14.27 -14.15
CA ASP A 475 20.23 13.12 -13.25
C ASP A 475 21.58 13.15 -12.53
N TYR A 476 22.60 13.68 -13.21
CA TYR A 476 23.98 13.71 -12.74
C TYR A 476 24.53 15.13 -12.85
N ASP A 477 25.34 15.52 -11.87
CA ASP A 477 26.13 16.76 -11.94
C ASP A 477 27.34 16.61 -12.86
N ASP A 478 28.09 17.71 -13.05
CA ASP A 478 29.27 17.76 -13.92
C ASP A 478 30.38 16.79 -13.48
N GLU A 479 30.37 16.36 -12.21
CA GLU A 479 31.29 15.35 -11.66
C GLU A 479 30.74 13.91 -11.75
N GLY A 480 29.58 13.70 -12.38
CA GLY A 480 28.95 12.40 -12.56
C GLY A 480 28.28 11.85 -11.30
N ARG A 481 28.03 12.68 -10.29
CA ARG A 481 27.33 12.28 -9.06
C ARG A 481 25.83 12.45 -9.25
N VAL A 482 25.05 11.52 -8.72
CA VAL A 482 23.58 11.59 -8.79
C VAL A 482 23.08 12.84 -8.06
N VAL A 483 22.27 13.64 -8.73
CA VAL A 483 21.62 14.81 -8.14
C VAL A 483 20.49 14.35 -7.22
N LEU A 484 20.57 14.72 -5.93
CA LEU A 484 19.68 14.21 -4.89
C LEU A 484 18.56 15.18 -4.49
N ARG A 485 18.68 16.45 -4.85
CA ARG A 485 17.79 17.53 -4.42
C ARG A 485 17.46 18.43 -5.62
N ASP A 486 16.33 19.10 -5.53
CA ASP A 486 15.97 20.17 -6.48
C ASP A 486 16.86 21.39 -6.23
N ASP A 487 17.20 22.14 -7.28
CA ASP A 487 17.85 23.45 -7.15
C ASP A 487 16.84 24.44 -6.55
N PRO A 488 17.08 25.00 -5.35
CA PRO A 488 16.13 25.92 -4.71
C PRO A 488 16.01 27.27 -5.43
N GLY A 489 17.01 27.70 -6.21
CA GLY A 489 17.04 28.98 -6.91
C GLY A 489 16.48 28.91 -8.33
N ARG A 490 16.59 27.76 -8.98
CA ARG A 490 15.97 27.50 -10.29
C ARG A 490 15.24 26.15 -10.28
N PRO A 491 14.13 26.09 -9.56
CA PRO A 491 13.47 24.83 -9.32
C PRO A 491 12.70 24.50 -10.65
N GLY A 492 13.22 23.60 -11.49
CA GLY A 492 12.57 23.16 -12.76
C GLY A 492 11.17 22.55 -12.57
N VAL A 493 10.43 22.23 -13.65
CA VAL A 493 9.05 21.73 -13.56
C VAL A 493 9.00 20.37 -12.86
N ILE A 494 9.94 19.48 -13.18
CA ILE A 494 10.05 18.17 -12.54
C ILE A 494 10.73 18.31 -11.17
N ARG A 495 10.15 17.63 -10.17
CA ARG A 495 10.58 17.69 -8.77
C ARG A 495 11.03 16.35 -8.24
N ARG A 496 12.13 16.36 -7.48
CA ARG A 496 12.56 15.27 -6.60
C ARG A 496 11.86 15.36 -5.24
N SER A 497 11.61 16.56 -4.74
CA SER A 497 10.70 16.78 -3.62
C SER A 497 9.27 16.38 -3.96
N GLY A 498 8.47 16.07 -2.95
CA GLY A 498 7.08 15.60 -3.13
C GLY A 498 6.94 14.16 -3.62
N THR A 499 8.04 13.41 -3.79
CA THR A 499 8.03 12.01 -4.24
C THR A 499 7.84 10.98 -3.11
N MET A 500 7.69 11.45 -1.86
CA MET A 500 7.41 10.58 -0.72
C MET A 500 6.13 9.78 -0.92
N ASN A 501 6.10 8.54 -0.45
CA ASN A 501 4.95 7.64 -0.46
C ASN A 501 3.63 8.33 -0.05
N SER A 502 2.59 8.28 -0.89
CA SER A 502 1.29 8.90 -0.59
C SER A 502 0.51 8.21 0.53
N LEU A 503 0.83 6.97 0.88
CA LEU A 503 0.25 6.26 2.03
C LEU A 503 0.89 6.68 3.36
N ALA A 504 1.98 7.45 3.33
CA ALA A 504 2.83 7.74 4.49
C ALA A 504 2.72 9.19 4.95
N THR A 505 1.50 9.74 5.03
CA THR A 505 1.28 11.16 5.37
C THR A 505 0.55 11.43 6.68
N SER A 506 0.16 10.37 7.40
CA SER A 506 -0.40 10.43 8.76
C SER A 506 0.56 11.13 9.73
N ARG A 507 -0.04 11.81 10.72
CA ARG A 507 0.72 12.53 11.75
C ARG A 507 1.43 11.58 12.72
N ALA A 508 0.85 10.40 12.93
CA ALA A 508 1.38 9.36 13.81
C ALA A 508 2.36 8.39 13.12
N ALA A 509 2.42 8.39 11.79
CA ALA A 509 3.29 7.50 11.02
C ALA A 509 4.79 7.83 11.21
N ILE A 510 5.60 6.77 11.36
CA ILE A 510 7.07 6.88 11.28
C ILE A 510 7.47 6.54 9.85
N VAL A 511 7.78 7.57 9.06
CA VAL A 511 8.22 7.42 7.66
C VAL A 511 9.72 7.16 7.59
N VAL A 512 10.12 6.13 6.85
CA VAL A 512 11.50 5.64 6.82
C VAL A 512 12.09 5.65 5.41
N GLY A 513 13.13 6.45 5.21
CA GLY A 513 13.95 6.45 4.01
C GLY A 513 15.13 5.47 4.07
N GLY A 514 15.74 5.24 2.91
CA GLY A 514 16.86 4.32 2.74
C GLY A 514 18.22 5.02 2.86
N ARG A 515 19.21 4.28 3.33
CA ARG A 515 20.62 4.69 3.30
C ARG A 515 21.55 3.51 3.05
N PHE A 516 22.77 3.80 2.63
CA PHE A 516 23.84 2.82 2.58
C PHE A 516 24.32 2.47 3.99
N ARG A 517 24.61 1.20 4.25
CA ARG A 517 25.14 0.74 5.54
C ARG A 517 26.56 1.26 5.78
N GLN A 518 27.41 1.26 4.75
CA GLN A 518 28.83 1.61 4.86
C GLN A 518 29.04 3.13 5.01
N SER A 519 28.62 3.92 4.01
CA SER A 519 28.83 5.38 4.00
C SER A 519 27.84 6.14 4.89
N ARG A 520 26.71 5.52 5.26
CA ARG A 520 25.59 6.14 5.99
C ARG A 520 24.88 7.27 5.23
N THR A 521 25.21 7.48 3.97
CA THR A 521 24.55 8.44 3.06
C THR A 521 23.22 7.88 2.57
N GLU A 522 22.26 8.77 2.27
CA GLU A 522 20.97 8.38 1.71
C GLU A 522 21.09 7.69 0.35
N VAL A 523 20.13 6.82 0.04
CA VAL A 523 20.04 6.18 -1.28
C VAL A 523 19.35 7.09 -2.28
N ALA A 524 19.84 7.12 -3.53
CA ALA A 524 19.34 8.02 -4.57
C ALA A 524 17.84 7.88 -4.85
N TYR A 525 17.28 6.69 -4.73
CA TYR A 525 15.87 6.42 -5.05
C TYR A 525 14.88 6.80 -3.93
N GLY A 526 15.33 7.02 -2.69
CA GLY A 526 14.45 7.21 -1.54
C GLY A 526 13.58 8.46 -1.68
N GLY A 527 12.26 8.30 -1.56
CA GLY A 527 11.28 9.38 -1.70
C GLY A 527 11.53 10.53 -0.73
N LEU A 528 11.24 11.75 -1.18
CA LEU A 528 11.48 12.99 -0.44
C LEU A 528 10.16 13.75 -0.27
N ALA A 529 9.88 14.26 0.92
CA ALA A 529 8.73 15.13 1.11
C ALA A 529 9.03 16.55 0.61
N GLU A 530 8.00 17.31 0.21
CA GLU A 530 8.15 18.75 -0.07
C GLU A 530 8.73 19.50 1.16
N ALA A 531 8.25 19.10 2.34
CA ALA A 531 8.68 19.59 3.63
C ALA A 531 10.14 19.26 3.99
N ASP A 532 10.82 18.34 3.28
CA ASP A 532 12.24 18.06 3.54
C ASP A 532 13.18 19.12 2.95
N ILE A 533 12.67 19.99 2.08
CA ILE A 533 13.42 21.12 1.50
C ILE A 533 13.26 22.41 2.34
N THR A 534 12.18 22.55 3.12
CA THR A 534 11.95 23.72 3.97
C THR A 534 12.33 23.43 5.43
N SER A 535 12.98 24.35 6.15
CA SER A 535 13.36 24.13 7.57
C SER A 535 12.17 24.12 8.53
N ASP A 536 11.03 24.68 8.11
CA ASP A 536 9.94 25.06 9.02
C ASP A 536 8.72 24.14 8.94
N ALA A 537 8.68 23.22 7.97
CA ALA A 537 7.56 22.30 7.84
C ALA A 537 7.47 21.31 9.03
N PRO A 538 6.25 20.97 9.50
CA PRO A 538 6.06 20.05 10.61
C PRO A 538 6.76 18.72 10.41
N ARG A 539 7.34 18.15 11.47
CA ARG A 539 8.11 16.89 11.42
C ARG A 539 7.34 15.71 10.81
N TRP A 540 6.02 15.68 10.95
CA TRP A 540 5.19 14.60 10.42
C TRP A 540 5.00 14.67 8.89
N LYS A 541 5.30 15.82 8.27
CA LYS A 541 5.32 15.95 6.81
C LYS A 541 6.65 15.50 6.18
N ARG A 542 7.58 14.91 6.94
CA ARG A 542 8.96 14.65 6.54
C ARG A 542 9.33 13.17 6.61
N VAL A 543 10.39 12.79 5.90
CA VAL A 543 11.06 11.51 6.15
C VAL A 543 11.66 11.52 7.56
N SER A 544 11.00 10.81 8.46
CA SER A 544 11.31 10.87 9.89
C SER A 544 12.63 10.20 10.25
N ARG A 545 13.01 9.13 9.56
CA ARG A 545 14.21 8.33 9.88
C ARG A 545 14.85 7.77 8.61
N LEU A 546 16.16 7.49 8.69
CA LEU A 546 16.88 6.72 7.69
C LEU A 546 17.39 5.40 8.28
N ALA A 547 17.22 4.31 7.54
CA ALA A 547 17.75 3.00 7.89
C ALA A 547 18.41 2.30 6.70
N SER A 548 19.32 1.37 7.00
CA SER A 548 20.09 0.71 5.94
C SER A 548 19.19 -0.19 5.08
N SER A 549 18.99 0.20 3.84
CA SER A 549 18.38 -0.61 2.77
C SER A 549 19.43 -1.25 1.88
N GLU A 550 20.60 -0.60 1.78
CA GLU A 550 21.70 -0.98 0.90
C GLU A 550 22.97 -1.27 1.71
N ARG A 551 23.88 -2.11 1.19
CA ARG A 551 25.20 -2.29 1.81
C ARG A 551 26.14 -1.14 1.44
N SER A 552 26.30 -0.91 0.15
CA SER A 552 27.15 0.13 -0.44
C SER A 552 26.64 0.48 -1.85
N PRO A 553 27.10 1.59 -2.46
CA PRO A 553 26.74 1.94 -3.85
C PRO A 553 27.02 0.83 -4.88
N TRP A 554 27.98 -0.06 -4.60
CA TRP A 554 28.39 -1.16 -5.48
C TRP A 554 27.84 -2.54 -5.08
N LEU A 555 27.19 -2.66 -3.92
CA LEU A 555 26.68 -3.94 -3.42
C LEU A 555 25.24 -3.74 -2.98
N GLU A 556 24.35 -4.05 -3.90
CA GLU A 556 22.92 -3.85 -3.72
C GLU A 556 22.30 -4.81 -2.70
N GLY A 557 21.31 -4.27 -2.00
CA GLY A 557 20.47 -4.88 -1.01
C GLY A 557 21.17 -5.25 0.29
N VAL A 558 20.39 -5.51 1.33
CA VAL A 558 20.81 -6.23 2.54
C VAL A 558 20.30 -7.67 2.46
N LEU A 559 20.98 -8.61 3.15
CA LEU A 559 20.52 -10.00 3.17
C LEU A 559 19.32 -10.17 4.11
N ALA A 560 18.27 -10.83 3.61
CA ALA A 560 17.10 -11.28 4.34
C ALA A 560 16.74 -12.74 3.97
N ALA A 561 15.78 -13.33 4.67
CA ALA A 561 15.23 -14.65 4.38
C ALA A 561 14.71 -14.77 2.93
N GLY A 562 15.00 -15.89 2.28
CA GLY A 562 14.31 -16.32 1.06
C GLY A 562 12.99 -17.02 1.39
N SER A 563 12.30 -17.56 0.39
CA SER A 563 10.98 -18.20 0.58
C SER A 563 11.04 -19.57 1.28
N ARG A 564 12.23 -20.11 1.55
CA ARG A 564 12.45 -21.41 2.21
C ARG A 564 13.52 -21.34 3.28
N SER A 565 13.42 -22.20 4.30
CA SER A 565 14.44 -22.34 5.34
C SER A 565 15.83 -22.58 4.74
N GLY A 566 16.85 -21.98 5.34
CA GLY A 566 18.22 -21.96 4.81
C GLY A 566 18.46 -20.99 3.65
N ALA A 567 17.43 -20.53 2.93
CA ALA A 567 17.59 -19.60 1.82
C ALA A 567 17.78 -18.16 2.29
N ARG A 568 18.57 -17.39 1.52
CA ARG A 568 18.73 -15.94 1.71
C ARG A 568 18.73 -15.22 0.38
N GLN A 569 18.28 -13.98 0.39
CA GLN A 569 18.25 -13.10 -0.76
C GLN A 569 18.79 -11.71 -0.42
N PRO A 570 19.49 -11.04 -1.34
CA PRO A 570 19.68 -9.60 -1.26
C PRO A 570 18.35 -8.91 -1.56
N ILE A 571 17.99 -7.92 -0.75
CA ILE A 571 16.82 -7.09 -0.96
C ILE A 571 17.12 -5.63 -0.66
N ALA A 572 16.69 -4.76 -1.56
CA ALA A 572 16.87 -3.31 -1.54
C ALA A 572 15.52 -2.61 -1.38
N GLY A 573 15.56 -1.29 -1.19
CA GLY A 573 14.33 -0.48 -1.09
C GLY A 573 14.01 0.03 0.32
N THR A 574 13.18 1.07 0.37
CA THR A 574 12.72 1.69 1.62
C THR A 574 11.84 0.77 2.46
N SER A 575 11.20 -0.25 1.87
CA SER A 575 10.49 -1.32 2.60
C SER A 575 11.38 -2.03 3.63
N ILE A 576 12.63 -2.34 3.25
CA ILE A 576 13.58 -2.99 4.15
C ILE A 576 14.18 -2.03 5.17
N ALA A 577 14.39 -0.77 4.81
CA ALA A 577 14.75 0.25 5.79
C ALA A 577 13.65 0.38 6.87
N CYS A 578 12.39 0.45 6.44
CA CYS A 578 11.20 0.44 7.29
C CYS A 578 11.16 -0.78 8.22
N ALA A 579 11.30 -2.00 7.68
CA ALA A 579 11.33 -3.23 8.47
C ALA A 579 12.43 -3.23 9.55
N ARG A 580 13.61 -2.68 9.25
CA ARG A 580 14.70 -2.59 10.24
C ARG A 580 14.39 -1.58 11.35
N VAL A 581 13.68 -0.49 11.05
CA VAL A 581 13.17 0.43 12.07
C VAL A 581 12.12 -0.26 12.93
N THR A 582 11.18 -1.00 12.33
CA THR A 582 10.21 -1.84 13.05
C THR A 582 10.91 -2.76 14.05
N ARG A 583 11.95 -3.48 13.62
CA ARG A 583 12.75 -4.34 14.49
C ARG A 583 13.40 -3.59 15.65
N LYS A 584 13.95 -2.39 15.38
CA LYS A 584 14.57 -1.56 16.41
C LYS A 584 13.53 -1.11 17.44
N LEU A 585 12.39 -0.61 16.99
CA LEU A 585 11.30 -0.18 17.88
C LEU A 585 10.80 -1.33 18.74
N ALA A 586 10.58 -2.51 18.17
CA ALA A 586 10.16 -3.69 18.93
C ALA A 586 11.17 -4.08 20.00
N LYS A 587 12.49 -3.97 19.72
CA LYS A 587 13.54 -4.22 20.71
C LYS A 587 13.59 -3.17 21.81
N ASP A 588 13.43 -1.90 21.45
CA ASP A 588 13.43 -0.79 22.41
C ASP A 588 12.21 -0.89 23.35
N LEU A 589 11.04 -1.25 22.81
CA LEU A 589 9.82 -1.53 23.59
C LEU A 589 9.99 -2.76 24.49
N LEU A 590 10.57 -3.85 23.98
CA LEU A 590 10.85 -5.03 24.78
C LEU A 590 11.78 -4.71 25.97
N PHE A 591 12.74 -3.82 25.79
CA PHE A 591 13.63 -3.40 26.88
C PHE A 591 12.88 -2.59 27.94
N ARG A 592 12.09 -1.59 27.54
CA ARG A 592 11.32 -0.72 28.45
C ARG A 592 10.28 -1.50 29.24
N TYR A 593 9.42 -2.24 28.54
CA TYR A 593 8.32 -2.97 29.16
C TYR A 593 8.78 -4.18 29.97
N ARG A 594 10.02 -4.67 29.75
CA ARG A 594 10.64 -5.67 30.63
C ARG A 594 10.98 -5.11 32.02
N ALA A 595 11.34 -3.83 32.11
CA ALA A 595 11.63 -3.18 33.38
C ALA A 595 10.33 -2.85 34.14
N ASP A 596 9.31 -2.40 33.41
CA ASP A 596 8.03 -1.98 34.01
C ASP A 596 7.23 -3.15 34.60
N TRP A 597 7.20 -4.33 33.95
CA TRP A 597 6.49 -5.47 34.53
C TRP A 597 7.12 -5.98 35.83
N ARG A 598 8.45 -5.92 35.97
CA ARG A 598 9.12 -6.35 37.21
C ARG A 598 8.66 -5.48 38.38
N ARG A 599 8.54 -4.17 38.12
CA ARG A 599 8.00 -3.17 39.05
C ARG A 599 6.50 -3.30 39.30
N TRP A 600 5.74 -3.85 38.35
CA TRP A 600 4.31 -4.13 38.56
C TRP A 600 4.08 -5.41 39.35
N ALA A 601 4.97 -6.40 39.21
CA ALA A 601 4.90 -7.67 39.93
C ALA A 601 5.39 -7.58 41.39
N ASP A 602 6.26 -6.61 41.71
CA ASP A 602 6.77 -6.38 43.07
C ASP A 602 5.98 -5.30 43.84
N GLY A 603 4.93 -4.73 43.24
CA GLY A 603 4.07 -3.72 43.87
C GLY A 603 4.74 -2.36 44.10
N SER A 604 5.92 -2.11 43.52
CA SER A 604 6.74 -0.92 43.84
C SER A 604 6.56 0.25 42.87
N VAL A 605 5.33 0.77 42.71
CA VAL A 605 5.06 2.20 42.38
C VAL A 605 3.65 2.55 42.92
N PRO A 606 3.46 3.73 43.56
CA PRO A 606 2.17 4.20 44.09
C PRO A 606 1.05 4.28 43.05
#